data_AF-A0A512DWQ7-F1
#
_entry.id   AF-A0A512DWQ7-F1
#
_cell.length_a   1.000
_cell.length_b   1.000
_cell.length_c   1.000
_cell.angle_alpha   90.00
_cell.angle_beta   90.00
_cell.angle_gamma   90.00
#
_symmetry.space_group_name_H-M   'P 1'
#
loop_
_entity.id
_entity.type
_entity.pdbx_description
1 polymer ?
#
loop_
_entity_poly.entity_id
_entity_poly.type
_entity_poly.pdbx_seq_one_letter_code
_entity_poly.pdbx_strand_id
1 'polypeptide(L)'
;MFIILYYLNGVGKGDIGIRSTCARLFINSFQSISASIQVARYGYWREYGNIARSIVENLAVIVHLVGNDNALEEFHKEKLQSSKSITYARKRFSVLGPLYGLLSNQFVHIGPECAELRFTECYNQGDDDIDFIDSNLRAVTLLSYIVAELVFFEQVDVPKYWECIGEGEYKTNPSEEAHRWQADLLGVSLEDIDANNDSTVG
;
A
#
# COMPACT_ATOMS: atom_id res chain seq x y z
N MET A 1 -4.04 4.44 14.67
CA MET A 1 -2.87 5.33 14.93
C MET A 1 -2.17 5.03 16.26
N PHE A 2 -2.88 4.90 17.40
CA PHE A 2 -2.28 4.61 18.71
C PHE A 2 -1.53 3.26 18.79
N ILE A 3 -2.02 2.23 18.10
CA ILE A 3 -1.37 0.90 18.03
C ILE A 3 0.01 0.99 17.38
N ILE A 4 0.13 1.69 16.24
CA ILE A 4 1.40 1.85 15.54
C ILE A 4 2.41 2.57 16.44
N LEU A 5 1.99 3.66 17.10
CA LEU A 5 2.83 4.41 18.04
C LEU A 5 3.27 3.58 19.25
N TYR A 6 2.44 2.65 19.73
CA TYR A 6 2.82 1.71 20.80
C TYR A 6 4.01 0.84 20.37
N TYR A 7 3.95 0.25 19.18
CA TYR A 7 5.05 -0.57 18.65
C TYR A 7 6.32 0.25 18.37
N LEU A 8 6.19 1.55 18.10
CA LEU A 8 7.35 2.43 18.02
C LEU A 8 8.00 2.72 19.37
N ASN A 9 7.23 2.84 20.45
CA ASN A 9 7.81 3.06 21.77
C ASN A 9 8.54 1.81 22.29
N GLY A 10 8.19 0.62 21.79
CA GLY A 10 8.96 -0.61 21.97
C GLY A 10 10.32 -0.62 21.27
N VAL A 11 10.56 0.30 20.31
CA VAL A 11 11.81 0.39 19.53
C VAL A 11 13.02 0.70 20.41
N GLY A 12 12.85 1.47 21.48
CA GLY A 12 13.91 1.74 22.45
C GLY A 12 14.37 0.50 23.25
N LYS A 13 13.64 -0.62 23.13
CA LYS A 13 13.92 -1.88 23.86
C LYS A 13 14.43 -3.02 22.96
N GLY A 14 14.69 -2.76 21.68
CA GLY A 14 15.24 -3.78 20.77
C GLY A 14 14.23 -4.85 20.35
N ASP A 15 12.93 -4.54 20.31
CA ASP A 15 11.92 -5.47 19.80
C ASP A 15 11.96 -5.53 18.26
N ILE A 16 12.37 -6.69 17.74
CA ILE A 16 12.58 -7.02 16.32
C ILE A 16 11.39 -7.84 15.77
N GLY A 17 10.32 -8.01 16.55
CA GLY A 17 9.14 -8.77 16.14
C GLY A 17 8.48 -8.25 14.86
N ILE A 18 7.68 -9.12 14.23
CA ILE A 18 7.02 -8.84 12.96
C ILE A 18 6.17 -7.55 12.99
N ARG A 19 5.39 -7.35 14.05
CA ARG A 19 4.52 -6.16 14.20
C ARG A 19 5.31 -4.88 14.39
N SER A 20 6.43 -4.92 15.14
CA SER A 20 7.36 -3.80 15.29
C SER A 20 8.01 -3.43 13.94
N THR A 21 8.45 -4.45 13.19
CA THR A 21 9.02 -4.25 11.84
C THR A 21 7.97 -3.65 10.89
N CYS A 22 6.76 -4.20 10.85
CA CYS A 22 5.68 -3.69 10.01
C CYS A 22 5.27 -2.26 10.40
N ALA A 23 5.21 -1.93 11.71
CA ALA A 23 4.92 -0.59 12.18
C ALA A 23 5.94 0.46 11.67
N ARG A 24 7.23 0.10 11.62
CA ARG A 24 8.27 0.96 11.05
C ARG A 24 8.08 1.16 9.55
N LEU A 25 7.79 0.08 8.83
CA LEU A 25 7.52 0.16 7.39
C LEU A 25 6.28 1.01 7.11
N PHE A 26 5.21 0.90 7.90
CA PHE A 26 4.05 1.77 7.75
C PHE A 26 4.38 3.24 7.90
N ILE A 27 5.23 3.61 8.87
CA ILE A 27 5.61 5.00 9.05
C ILE A 27 6.42 5.52 7.88
N ASN A 28 7.35 4.71 7.37
CA ASN A 28 8.06 5.06 6.16
C ASN A 28 7.07 5.26 5.00
N SER A 29 6.05 4.40 4.86
CA SER A 29 4.98 4.58 3.87
C SER A 29 4.18 5.87 4.09
N PHE A 30 3.78 6.19 5.32
CA PHE A 30 3.04 7.43 5.62
C PHE A 30 3.88 8.69 5.40
N GLN A 31 5.17 8.64 5.72
CA GLN A 31 6.11 9.70 5.39
C GLN A 31 6.25 9.86 3.87
N SER A 32 6.33 8.77 3.12
CA SER A 32 6.32 8.78 1.66
C SER A 32 5.02 9.32 1.07
N ILE A 33 3.85 9.02 1.65
CA ILE A 33 2.57 9.66 1.25
C ILE A 33 2.65 11.17 1.46
N SER A 34 3.12 11.62 2.63
CA SER A 34 3.25 13.06 2.90
C SER A 34 4.25 13.74 1.95
N ALA A 35 5.37 13.07 1.64
CA ALA A 35 6.36 13.56 0.71
C ALA A 35 5.82 13.61 -0.73
N SER A 36 5.09 12.58 -1.17
CA SER A 36 4.51 12.54 -2.51
C SER A 36 3.50 13.67 -2.70
N ILE A 37 2.65 13.95 -1.70
CA ILE A 37 1.72 15.08 -1.74
C ILE A 37 2.47 16.41 -1.88
N GLN A 38 3.56 16.62 -1.12
CA GLN A 38 4.33 17.86 -1.22
C GLN A 38 4.93 18.03 -2.63
N VAL A 39 5.57 16.98 -3.13
CA VAL A 39 6.20 16.94 -4.46
C VAL A 39 5.17 17.18 -5.56
N ALA A 40 4.02 16.50 -5.50
CA ALA A 40 2.89 16.76 -6.39
C ALA A 40 2.48 18.24 -6.35
N ARG A 41 2.24 18.82 -5.17
CA ARG A 41 1.83 20.23 -5.04
C ARG A 41 2.81 21.24 -5.66
N TYR A 42 4.08 20.88 -5.80
CA TYR A 42 5.10 21.72 -6.46
C TYR A 42 5.21 21.48 -7.98
N GLY A 43 4.35 20.63 -8.55
CA GLY A 43 4.34 20.31 -9.99
C GLY A 43 5.32 19.22 -10.39
N TYR A 44 5.94 18.52 -9.44
CA TYR A 44 6.88 17.42 -9.70
C TYR A 44 6.14 16.10 -9.92
N TRP A 45 5.42 16.03 -11.04
CA TRP A 45 4.58 14.90 -11.42
C TRP A 45 5.31 13.54 -11.43
N ARG A 46 6.52 13.51 -12.00
CA ARG A 46 7.25 12.25 -12.16
C ARG A 46 7.77 11.73 -10.83
N GLU A 47 8.27 12.64 -10.00
CA GLU A 47 8.77 12.36 -8.67
C GLU A 47 7.64 11.91 -7.75
N TYR A 48 6.44 12.48 -7.89
CA TYR A 48 5.23 11.97 -7.22
C TYR A 48 5.05 10.48 -7.52
N GLY A 49 5.02 10.09 -8.79
CA GLY A 49 4.80 8.71 -9.19
C GLY A 49 5.90 7.73 -8.73
N ASN A 50 7.16 8.17 -8.72
CA ASN A 50 8.27 7.40 -8.16
C ASN A 50 8.09 7.13 -6.66
N ILE A 51 7.69 8.14 -5.89
CA ILE A 51 7.42 7.99 -4.46
C ILE A 51 6.17 7.13 -4.25
N ALA A 52 5.11 7.34 -5.04
CA ALA A 52 3.88 6.58 -4.99
C ALA A 52 4.13 5.07 -5.16
N ARG A 53 4.98 4.71 -6.12
CA ARG A 53 5.41 3.32 -6.34
C ARG A 53 6.13 2.74 -5.12
N SER A 54 7.06 3.50 -4.54
CA SER A 54 7.81 3.07 -3.35
C SER A 54 6.88 2.72 -2.19
N ILE A 55 5.77 3.45 -2.03
CA ILE A 55 4.75 3.14 -1.02
C ILE A 55 4.14 1.75 -1.27
N VAL A 56 3.74 1.46 -2.52
CA VAL A 56 3.15 0.15 -2.88
C VAL A 56 4.16 -0.99 -2.69
N GLU A 57 5.43 -0.77 -3.04
CA GLU A 57 6.51 -1.74 -2.79
C GLU A 57 6.68 -2.03 -1.31
N ASN A 58 6.64 -0.99 -0.47
CA ASN A 58 6.78 -1.13 0.97
C ASN A 58 5.57 -1.86 1.58
N LEU A 59 4.36 -1.58 1.13
CA LEU A 59 3.15 -2.32 1.52
C LEU A 59 3.22 -3.79 1.08
N ALA A 60 3.76 -4.08 -0.10
CA ALA A 60 3.98 -5.46 -0.54
C ALA A 60 4.99 -6.21 0.32
N VAL A 61 6.04 -5.53 0.79
CA VAL A 61 6.98 -6.10 1.78
C VAL A 61 6.24 -6.45 3.06
N ILE A 62 5.40 -5.55 3.59
CA ILE A 62 4.59 -5.82 4.80
C ILE A 62 3.71 -7.06 4.61
N VAL A 63 2.98 -7.15 3.50
CA VAL A 63 2.15 -8.33 3.20
C VAL A 63 2.99 -9.61 3.13
N HIS A 64 4.17 -9.54 2.54
CA HIS A 64 5.08 -10.69 2.47
C HIS A 64 5.63 -11.09 3.83
N LEU A 65 5.94 -10.13 4.70
CA LEU A 65 6.37 -10.40 6.07
C LEU A 65 5.27 -11.16 6.84
N VAL A 66 4.02 -10.72 6.74
CA VAL A 66 2.89 -11.30 7.49
C VAL A 66 2.55 -12.71 7.04
N GLY A 67 2.59 -13.00 5.74
CA GLY A 67 2.19 -14.31 5.23
C GLY A 67 3.34 -15.30 4.99
N ASN A 68 4.58 -14.98 5.37
CA ASN A 68 5.70 -15.89 5.17
C ASN A 68 6.66 -15.84 6.36
N ASP A 69 6.69 -16.94 7.12
CA ASP A 69 7.51 -17.10 8.32
C ASP A 69 9.00 -16.81 8.10
N ASN A 70 9.53 -17.11 6.90
CA ASN A 70 10.94 -16.90 6.59
C ASN A 70 11.24 -15.45 6.15
N ALA A 71 10.24 -14.67 5.75
CA ALA A 71 10.45 -13.36 5.16
C ALA A 71 10.99 -12.34 6.17
N LEU A 72 10.62 -12.48 7.45
CA LEU A 72 11.15 -11.60 8.51
C LEU A 72 12.65 -11.77 8.71
N GLU A 73 13.11 -13.02 8.77
CA GLU A 73 14.53 -13.33 8.89
C GLU A 73 15.31 -12.87 7.65
N GLU A 74 14.77 -13.12 6.45
CA GLU A 74 15.36 -12.62 5.20
C GLU A 74 15.43 -11.09 5.17
N PHE A 75 14.43 -10.40 5.71
CA PHE A 75 14.39 -8.93 5.76
C PHE A 75 15.49 -8.38 6.68
N HIS A 76 15.63 -8.91 7.91
CA HIS A 76 16.68 -8.45 8.83
C HIS A 76 18.09 -8.81 8.37
N LYS A 77 18.23 -9.84 7.55
CA LYS A 77 19.51 -10.21 6.91
C LYS A 77 19.77 -9.48 5.59
N GLU A 78 18.90 -8.53 5.20
CA GLU A 78 18.99 -7.77 3.94
C GLU A 78 18.97 -8.66 2.68
N LYS A 79 18.38 -9.86 2.79
CA LYS A 79 18.27 -10.83 1.70
C LYS A 79 16.91 -10.76 1.00
N LEU A 80 15.90 -10.20 1.65
CA LEU A 80 14.56 -10.07 1.08
C LEU A 80 14.59 -9.12 -0.13
N GLN A 81 14.17 -9.62 -1.28
CA GLN A 81 14.12 -8.85 -2.52
C GLN A 81 12.74 -8.21 -2.70
N SER A 82 12.67 -6.91 -2.97
CA SER A 82 11.41 -6.18 -3.18
C SER A 82 10.57 -6.80 -4.30
N SER A 83 11.20 -7.25 -5.38
CA SER A 83 10.54 -7.93 -6.50
C SER A 83 9.86 -9.25 -6.10
N LYS A 84 10.45 -10.00 -5.16
CA LYS A 84 9.82 -11.20 -4.58
C LYS A 84 8.62 -10.82 -3.75
N SER A 85 8.71 -9.77 -2.92
CA SER A 85 7.59 -9.28 -2.12
C SER A 85 6.43 -8.79 -2.98
N ILE A 86 6.70 -8.05 -4.05
CA ILE A 86 5.69 -7.68 -5.05
C ILE A 86 5.04 -8.93 -5.66
N THR A 87 5.83 -9.95 -6.05
CA THR A 87 5.33 -11.24 -6.58
C THR A 87 4.45 -11.98 -5.59
N TYR A 88 4.85 -12.00 -4.33
CA TYR A 88 4.11 -12.64 -3.26
C TYR A 88 2.79 -11.91 -3.01
N ALA A 89 2.84 -10.58 -2.84
CA ALA A 89 1.69 -9.78 -2.47
C ALA A 89 0.63 -9.73 -3.58
N ARG A 90 1.03 -9.59 -4.85
CA ARG A 90 0.06 -9.55 -5.97
C ARG A 90 -0.69 -10.86 -6.22
N LYS A 91 -0.22 -11.99 -5.67
CA LYS A 91 -0.96 -13.27 -5.67
C LYS A 91 -2.01 -13.36 -4.57
N ARG A 92 -1.83 -12.58 -3.50
CA ARG A 92 -2.63 -12.65 -2.26
C ARG A 92 -3.45 -11.40 -2.00
N PHE A 93 -3.20 -10.35 -2.77
CA PHE A 93 -3.86 -9.06 -2.70
C PHE A 93 -4.08 -8.57 -4.12
N SER A 94 -5.24 -8.94 -4.67
CA SER A 94 -5.63 -8.71 -6.07
C SER A 94 -5.48 -7.25 -6.51
N VAL A 95 -5.78 -6.30 -5.63
CA VAL A 95 -5.71 -4.84 -5.91
C VAL A 95 -4.27 -4.34 -6.06
N LEU A 96 -3.28 -5.01 -5.45
CA LEU A 96 -1.89 -4.55 -5.44
C LEU A 96 -1.23 -4.68 -6.82
N GLY A 97 -1.56 -5.75 -7.55
CA GLY A 97 -0.99 -6.03 -8.88
C GLY A 97 -1.27 -4.93 -9.91
N PRO A 98 -2.55 -4.58 -10.16
CA PRO A 98 -2.94 -3.51 -11.07
C PRO A 98 -2.34 -2.15 -10.67
N LEU A 99 -2.39 -1.79 -9.38
CA LEU A 99 -1.86 -0.50 -8.89
C LEU A 99 -0.34 -0.39 -9.13
N TYR A 100 0.41 -1.45 -8.82
CA TYR A 100 1.85 -1.49 -9.07
C TYR A 100 2.17 -1.45 -10.57
N GLY A 101 1.39 -2.15 -11.41
CA GLY A 101 1.55 -2.16 -12.86
C GLY A 101 1.33 -0.77 -13.48
N LEU A 102 0.26 -0.09 -13.07
CA LEU A 102 -0.06 1.28 -13.47
C LEU A 102 1.11 2.23 -13.18
N LEU A 103 1.56 2.27 -11.91
CA LEU A 103 2.67 3.13 -11.49
C LEU A 103 4.00 2.78 -12.18
N SER A 104 4.23 1.48 -12.43
CA SER A 104 5.44 1.04 -13.14
C SER A 104 5.48 1.51 -14.59
N ASN A 105 4.36 1.36 -15.29
CA ASN A 105 4.24 1.72 -16.70
C ASN A 105 4.33 3.24 -16.89
N GLN A 106 3.76 4.01 -15.97
CA GLN A 106 3.67 5.46 -16.11
C GLN A 106 4.94 6.21 -15.68
N PHE A 107 5.67 5.72 -14.66
CA PHE A 107 6.73 6.52 -14.03
C PHE A 107 8.14 5.93 -14.09
N VAL A 108 8.28 4.61 -14.29
CA VAL A 108 9.58 3.92 -14.13
C VAL A 108 10.06 3.27 -15.41
N HIS A 109 9.18 2.64 -16.18
CA HIS A 109 9.58 2.09 -17.46
C HIS A 109 9.98 3.21 -18.42
N ILE A 110 10.97 2.94 -19.28
CA ILE A 110 11.37 3.87 -20.35
C ILE A 110 10.19 3.95 -21.33
N GLY A 111 9.29 4.88 -21.06
CA GLY A 111 8.12 5.20 -21.87
C GLY A 111 8.20 6.62 -22.44
N PRO A 112 7.15 7.10 -23.12
CA PRO A 112 7.09 8.43 -23.72
C PRO A 112 7.45 9.54 -22.71
N GLU A 113 6.90 9.44 -21.50
CA GLU A 113 7.16 10.34 -20.36
C GLU A 113 8.63 10.37 -19.90
N CYS A 114 9.40 9.32 -20.21
CA CYS A 114 10.82 9.28 -19.88
C CYS A 114 11.68 10.07 -20.88
N ALA A 115 11.19 10.23 -22.12
CA ALA A 115 11.86 10.98 -23.18
C ALA A 115 11.47 12.46 -23.18
N GLU A 116 10.37 12.82 -22.51
CA GLU A 116 9.85 14.18 -22.45
C GLU A 116 10.51 14.98 -21.31
N LEU A 117 11.02 16.17 -21.65
CA LEU A 117 11.48 17.14 -20.66
C LEU A 117 10.25 17.90 -20.15
N ARG A 118 9.68 17.44 -19.03
CA ARG A 118 8.65 18.18 -18.31
C ARG A 118 9.27 19.10 -17.27
N PHE A 119 8.90 20.38 -17.34
CA PHE A 119 9.20 21.34 -16.27
C PHE A 119 8.14 21.27 -15.19
N THR A 120 8.42 21.86 -14.04
CA THR A 120 7.40 22.05 -13.01
C THR A 120 6.36 23.03 -13.49
N GLU A 121 5.11 22.59 -13.52
CA GLU A 121 3.97 23.40 -13.95
C GLU A 121 2.93 23.50 -12.83
N CYS A 122 2.20 24.62 -12.81
CA CYS A 122 1.04 24.73 -11.93
C CYS A 122 -0.10 23.94 -12.55
N TYR A 123 -0.74 23.08 -11.77
CA TYR A 123 -1.91 22.39 -12.25
C TYR A 123 -3.11 23.33 -12.40
N ASN A 124 -3.88 23.11 -13.46
CA ASN A 124 -5.15 23.75 -13.73
C ASN A 124 -6.31 22.81 -13.40
N GLN A 125 -7.49 23.39 -13.22
CA GLN A 125 -8.70 22.61 -12.99
C GLN A 125 -9.02 21.78 -14.24
N GLY A 126 -9.18 20.47 -14.06
CA GLY A 126 -9.45 19.52 -15.15
C GLY A 126 -8.19 18.95 -15.80
N ASP A 127 -7.00 19.18 -15.23
CA ASP A 127 -5.79 18.49 -15.65
C ASP A 127 -5.87 17.01 -15.25
N ASP A 128 -5.68 16.11 -16.22
CA ASP A 128 -5.65 14.65 -16.02
C ASP A 128 -4.63 14.24 -14.93
N ASP A 129 -3.54 15.01 -14.79
CA ASP A 129 -2.51 14.79 -13.77
C ASP A 129 -3.08 14.97 -12.34
N ILE A 130 -3.92 15.97 -12.08
CA ILE A 130 -4.56 16.13 -10.75
C ILE A 130 -5.48 14.96 -10.48
N ASP A 131 -6.32 14.60 -11.45
CA ASP A 131 -7.32 13.54 -11.29
C ASP A 131 -6.63 12.18 -11.03
N PHE A 132 -5.51 11.93 -11.69
CA PHE A 132 -4.66 10.78 -11.41
C PHE A 132 -4.05 10.84 -10.01
N ILE A 133 -3.44 11.97 -9.60
CA ILE A 133 -2.85 12.11 -8.25
C ILE A 133 -3.91 11.85 -7.18
N ASP A 134 -5.10 12.46 -7.30
CA ASP A 134 -6.18 12.30 -6.33
C ASP A 134 -6.64 10.83 -6.25
N SER A 135 -6.93 10.23 -7.40
CA SER A 135 -7.35 8.82 -7.48
C SER A 135 -6.28 7.87 -6.92
N ASN A 136 -5.01 8.12 -7.24
CA ASN A 136 -3.90 7.29 -6.78
C ASN A 136 -3.65 7.45 -5.28
N LEU A 137 -3.72 8.67 -4.73
CA LEU A 137 -3.60 8.92 -3.29
C LEU A 137 -4.70 8.21 -2.51
N ARG A 138 -5.95 8.24 -3.00
CA ARG A 138 -7.08 7.50 -2.42
C ARG A 138 -6.81 6.00 -2.43
N ALA A 139 -6.38 5.46 -3.57
CA ALA A 139 -6.06 4.03 -3.71
C ALA A 139 -4.93 3.57 -2.78
N VAL A 140 -3.82 4.32 -2.70
CA VAL A 140 -2.68 3.99 -1.84
C VAL A 140 -3.03 4.13 -0.35
N THR A 141 -3.86 5.13 0.01
CA THR A 141 -4.33 5.31 1.39
C THR A 141 -5.24 4.15 1.80
N LEU A 142 -6.19 3.77 0.93
CA LEU A 142 -7.04 2.61 1.14
C LEU A 142 -6.22 1.32 1.31
N LEU A 143 -5.28 1.09 0.40
CA LEU A 143 -4.40 -0.08 0.47
C LEU A 143 -3.61 -0.10 1.78
N SER A 144 -3.10 1.05 2.22
CA SER A 144 -2.42 1.18 3.52
C SER A 144 -3.32 0.81 4.69
N TYR A 145 -4.60 1.22 4.64
CA TYR A 145 -5.59 0.87 5.67
C TYR A 145 -5.84 -0.65 5.70
N ILE A 146 -6.09 -1.26 4.55
CA ILE A 146 -6.38 -2.70 4.47
C ILE A 146 -5.19 -3.53 4.97
N VAL A 147 -3.97 -3.18 4.56
CA VAL A 147 -2.75 -3.87 5.01
C VAL A 147 -2.49 -3.62 6.49
N ALA A 148 -2.83 -2.44 7.02
CA ALA A 148 -2.69 -2.16 8.46
C ALA A 148 -3.65 -3.01 9.30
N GLU A 149 -4.90 -3.16 8.84
CA GLU A 149 -5.86 -4.03 9.50
C GLU A 149 -5.39 -5.49 9.54
N LEU A 150 -4.79 -5.99 8.46
CA LEU A 150 -4.20 -7.34 8.42
C LEU A 150 -3.10 -7.52 9.49
N VAL A 151 -2.13 -6.60 9.55
CA VAL A 151 -0.99 -6.69 10.47
C VAL A 151 -1.43 -6.64 11.94
N PHE A 152 -2.42 -5.81 12.23
CA PHE A 152 -2.92 -5.56 13.59
C PHE A 152 -4.28 -6.21 13.84
N PHE A 153 -4.62 -7.27 13.11
CA PHE A 153 -5.93 -7.90 13.13
C PHE A 153 -6.41 -8.22 14.55
N GLU A 154 -5.57 -8.85 15.36
CA GLU A 154 -5.87 -9.22 16.77
C GLU A 154 -6.11 -8.03 17.70
N GLN A 155 -5.80 -6.81 17.26
CA GLN A 155 -5.92 -5.57 18.03
C GLN A 155 -7.01 -4.64 17.48
N VAL A 156 -7.68 -5.05 16.41
CA VAL A 156 -8.81 -4.33 15.83
C VAL A 156 -10.09 -4.95 16.38
N ASP A 157 -10.88 -4.15 17.08
CA ASP A 157 -12.12 -4.62 17.72
C ASP A 157 -13.15 -5.16 16.71
N VAL A 158 -13.24 -4.51 15.55
CA VAL A 158 -14.17 -4.85 14.48
C VAL A 158 -13.44 -4.79 13.13
N PRO A 159 -12.83 -5.91 12.69
CA PRO A 159 -12.19 -5.99 11.37
C PRO A 159 -13.20 -5.71 10.26
N LYS A 160 -12.82 -4.89 9.27
CA LYS A 160 -13.69 -4.47 8.18
C LYS A 160 -13.42 -5.17 6.85
N TYR A 161 -12.20 -5.67 6.64
CA TYR A 161 -11.70 -6.24 5.39
C TYR A 161 -11.26 -7.68 5.51
N TRP A 162 -10.85 -8.11 6.70
CA TRP A 162 -10.26 -9.43 6.92
C TRP A 162 -11.13 -10.30 7.83
N GLU A 163 -11.05 -11.61 7.59
CA GLU A 163 -11.59 -12.66 8.45
C GLU A 163 -10.49 -13.69 8.72
N CYS A 164 -10.37 -14.13 9.98
CA CYS A 164 -9.43 -15.18 10.36
C CYS A 164 -10.05 -16.55 10.09
N ILE A 165 -9.41 -17.35 9.24
CA ILE A 165 -9.89 -18.68 8.81
C ILE A 165 -9.06 -19.83 9.41
N GLY A 166 -7.94 -19.52 10.06
CA GLY A 166 -7.02 -20.49 10.67
C GLY A 166 -5.93 -19.77 11.46
N GLU A 167 -5.05 -20.53 12.13
CA GLU A 167 -3.94 -19.94 12.88
C GLU A 167 -2.98 -19.22 11.91
N GLY A 168 -2.97 -17.88 11.95
CA GLY A 168 -2.17 -17.06 11.05
C GLY A 168 -2.71 -16.96 9.61
N GLU A 169 -3.87 -17.54 9.32
CA GLU A 169 -4.48 -17.53 7.99
C GLU A 169 -5.70 -16.59 7.94
N TYR A 170 -5.69 -15.70 6.96
CA TYR A 170 -6.69 -14.64 6.76
C TYR A 170 -7.25 -14.68 5.35
N LYS A 171 -8.55 -14.41 5.23
CA LYS A 171 -9.25 -14.22 3.97
C LYS A 171 -9.84 -12.82 3.90
N THR A 172 -9.87 -12.21 2.72
CA THR A 172 -10.65 -11.00 2.50
C THR A 172 -12.13 -11.30 2.60
N ASN A 173 -12.81 -10.61 3.52
CA ASN A 173 -14.25 -10.63 3.68
C ASN A 173 -14.70 -9.21 4.05
N PRO A 174 -14.72 -8.29 3.07
CA PRO A 174 -14.98 -6.91 3.39
C PRO A 174 -16.46 -6.73 3.71
N SER A 175 -16.74 -6.05 4.83
CA SER A 175 -18.11 -5.73 5.25
C SER A 175 -18.83 -4.89 4.19
N GLU A 176 -20.16 -4.90 4.17
CA GLU A 176 -20.91 -4.03 3.25
C GLU A 176 -20.54 -2.54 3.40
N GLU A 177 -20.27 -2.10 4.63
CA GLU A 177 -19.79 -0.75 4.89
C GLU A 177 -18.42 -0.50 4.25
N ALA A 178 -17.50 -1.46 4.36
CA ALA A 178 -16.18 -1.39 3.73
C ALA A 178 -16.25 -1.39 2.20
N HIS A 179 -17.15 -2.19 1.60
CA HIS A 179 -17.41 -2.17 0.15
C HIS A 179 -17.94 -0.81 -0.29
N ARG A 180 -18.95 -0.26 0.40
CA ARG A 180 -19.50 1.06 0.10
C ARG A 180 -18.47 2.17 0.25
N TRP A 181 -17.68 2.13 1.32
CA TRP A 181 -16.62 3.11 1.54
C TRP A 181 -15.51 3.00 0.50
N GLN A 182 -15.12 1.78 0.10
CA GLN A 182 -14.17 1.57 -0.99
C GLN A 182 -14.69 2.12 -2.32
N ALA A 183 -15.95 1.86 -2.66
CA ALA A 183 -16.60 2.38 -3.87
C ALA A 183 -16.62 3.92 -3.89
N ASP A 184 -17.06 4.54 -2.80
CA ASP A 184 -17.11 6.00 -2.65
C ASP A 184 -15.72 6.63 -2.70
N LEU A 185 -14.76 6.03 -1.99
CA LEU A 185 -13.39 6.54 -1.93
C LEU A 185 -12.69 6.46 -3.29
N LEU A 186 -12.92 5.40 -4.05
CA LEU A 186 -12.30 5.17 -5.37
C LEU A 186 -13.11 5.78 -6.53
N GLY A 187 -14.33 6.24 -6.29
CA GLY A 187 -15.22 6.75 -7.34
C GLY A 187 -15.68 5.69 -8.33
N VAL A 188 -15.78 4.42 -7.92
CA VAL A 188 -16.15 3.27 -8.77
C VAL A 188 -17.45 2.62 -8.30
N SER A 189 -18.07 1.78 -9.14
CA SER A 189 -19.26 1.03 -8.74
C SER A 189 -18.91 -0.16 -7.83
N LEU A 190 -19.89 -0.64 -7.07
CA LEU A 190 -19.72 -1.84 -6.23
C LEU A 190 -19.45 -3.10 -7.06
N GLU A 191 -20.05 -3.18 -8.26
CA GLU A 191 -19.91 -4.32 -9.18
C GLU A 191 -18.46 -4.47 -9.69
N ASP A 192 -17.74 -3.35 -9.85
CA ASP A 192 -16.33 -3.32 -10.27
C ASP A 192 -15.37 -3.81 -9.16
N ILE A 193 -15.80 -3.70 -7.89
CA ILE A 193 -15.03 -4.12 -6.72
C ILE A 193 -15.15 -5.64 -6.51
N ASP A 194 -16.36 -6.19 -6.63
CA ASP A 194 -16.66 -7.60 -6.36
C ASP A 194 -15.94 -8.55 -7.34
N ALA A 195 -15.74 -8.12 -8.58
CA ALA A 195 -15.00 -8.88 -9.60
C ALA A 195 -13.52 -9.13 -9.23
N ASN A 196 -12.97 -8.40 -8.26
CA ASN A 196 -11.55 -8.43 -7.91
C ASN A 196 -11.26 -8.89 -6.47
N ASN A 197 -12.23 -9.26 -5.64
CA ASN A 197 -12.03 -9.30 -4.17
C ASN A 197 -11.64 -10.65 -3.52
N ASP A 198 -11.36 -11.72 -4.27
CA ASP A 198 -10.92 -12.99 -3.65
C ASP A 198 -9.41 -12.94 -3.35
N SER A 199 -9.06 -12.86 -2.06
CA SER A 199 -7.68 -12.70 -1.59
C SER A 199 -7.49 -13.45 -0.27
N THR A 200 -6.40 -14.22 -0.18
CA THR A 200 -6.05 -15.03 1.00
C THR A 200 -4.59 -14.79 1.38
N VAL A 201 -4.32 -14.62 2.67
CA VAL A 201 -2.98 -14.43 3.24
C VAL A 201 -2.75 -15.48 4.32
N GLY A 202 -1.70 -16.28 4.12
CA GLY A 202 -1.30 -17.44 4.91
C GLY A 202 -0.16 -18.15 4.19
#